data_AF-A0AAE1TKL3-F1
#
_entry.id   AF-A0AAE1TKL3-F1
#
_cell.length_a   1.000
_cell.length_b   1.000
_cell.length_c   1.000
_cell.angle_alpha   90.00
_cell.angle_beta   90.00
_cell.angle_gamma   90.00
#
_symmetry.space_group_name_H-M   'P 1'
#
loop_
_entity.id
_entity.type
_entity.pdbx_description
1 polymer ?
#
loop_
_entity_poly.entity_id
_entity_poly.type
_entity_poly.pdbx_seq_one_letter_code
_entity_poly.pdbx_strand_id
1 'polypeptide(L)'
;MSHQAQRGEGVECLGDTECGTGLMCEMGYCIPFTGKKHYNEPCTTSSECDVSRGLCCQLVRRYRQEPKTLCGYFKDPMICFGHVAEDQVKHVVQHTKGEKRLMGWGHDNYYY
;
A
#
# COMPACT_ATOMS: atom_id res chain seq x y z
N MET A 1 -19.32 24.16 25.09
CA MET A 1 -18.11 23.36 24.78
C MET A 1 -18.56 22.22 23.89
N SER A 2 -18.32 22.33 22.59
CA SER A 2 -18.82 21.35 21.62
C SER A 2 -18.00 20.06 21.73
N HIS A 3 -18.58 19.02 22.33
CA HIS A 3 -18.01 17.68 22.26
C HIS A 3 -18.18 17.19 20.82
N GLN A 4 -17.13 17.25 20.01
CA GLN A 4 -17.12 16.59 18.70
C GLN A 4 -17.25 15.08 18.94
N ALA A 5 -18.40 14.53 18.57
CA ALA A 5 -18.62 13.09 18.55
C ALA A 5 -17.77 12.49 17.43
N GLN A 6 -16.70 11.83 17.81
CA GLN A 6 -15.81 11.08 16.93
C GLN A 6 -16.59 9.96 16.21
N ARG A 7 -16.45 9.86 14.89
CA ARG A 7 -17.13 8.85 14.04
C ARG A 7 -16.39 7.52 14.07
N GLY A 8 -17.14 6.42 14.06
CA GLY A 8 -16.60 5.06 14.07
C GLY A 8 -16.12 4.58 12.70
N GLU A 9 -15.56 3.37 12.66
CA GLU A 9 -15.18 2.70 11.41
C GLU A 9 -16.36 2.56 10.45
N GLY A 10 -16.11 2.75 9.15
CA GLY A 10 -17.11 2.64 8.08
C GLY A 10 -18.08 3.83 7.99
N VAL A 11 -17.96 4.82 8.87
CA VAL A 11 -18.79 6.03 8.81
C VAL A 11 -18.20 7.01 7.81
N GLU A 12 -19.07 7.68 7.05
CA GLU A 12 -18.66 8.74 6.13
C GLU A 12 -17.93 9.85 6.87
N CYS A 13 -16.90 10.40 6.25
CA CYS A 13 -16.06 11.47 6.79
C CYS A 13 -15.64 12.43 5.68
N LEU A 14 -15.44 13.69 6.06
CA LEU A 14 -14.87 14.71 5.17
C LEU A 14 -13.38 14.94 5.45
N GLY A 15 -12.89 14.47 6.60
CA GLY A 15 -11.49 14.55 6.98
C GLY A 15 -11.18 13.79 8.26
N ASP A 16 -9.89 13.54 8.50
CA ASP A 16 -9.40 12.67 9.58
C ASP A 16 -9.89 13.11 10.97
N THR A 17 -10.10 14.39 11.20
CA THR A 17 -10.56 14.95 12.49
C THR A 17 -11.98 14.53 12.86
N GLU A 18 -12.76 14.04 11.90
CA GLU A 18 -14.11 13.53 12.14
C GLU A 18 -14.06 12.07 12.61
N CYS A 19 -12.99 11.35 12.31
CA CYS A 19 -12.82 9.96 12.68
C CYS A 19 -12.31 9.81 14.12
N GLY A 20 -12.70 8.72 14.76
CA GLY A 20 -12.26 8.39 16.10
C GLY A 20 -10.77 8.12 16.21
N THR A 21 -10.31 8.05 17.45
CA THR A 21 -8.90 7.79 17.75
C THR A 21 -8.45 6.48 17.10
N GLY A 22 -7.38 6.53 16.30
CA GLY A 22 -6.88 5.36 15.57
C GLY A 22 -7.62 5.06 14.25
N LEU A 23 -8.42 5.99 13.76
CA LEU A 23 -9.06 5.94 12.43
C LEU A 23 -8.57 7.13 11.58
N MET A 24 -8.52 6.95 10.27
CA MET A 24 -8.27 8.02 9.28
C MET A 24 -9.39 8.06 8.25
N CYS A 25 -9.61 9.22 7.64
CA CYS A 25 -10.60 9.40 6.61
C CYS A 25 -10.01 9.07 5.23
N GLU A 26 -10.29 7.87 4.73
CA GLU A 26 -9.83 7.41 3.42
C GLU A 26 -11.02 7.17 2.49
N MET A 27 -10.96 7.74 1.28
CA MET A 27 -12.05 7.70 0.29
C MET A 27 -13.42 8.14 0.84
N GLY A 28 -13.43 9.05 1.81
CA GLY A 28 -14.65 9.55 2.43
C GLY A 28 -15.23 8.64 3.51
N TYR A 29 -14.51 7.62 3.98
CA TYR A 29 -14.92 6.74 5.08
C TYR A 29 -13.83 6.62 6.15
N CYS A 30 -14.23 6.57 7.41
CA CYS A 30 -13.31 6.34 8.53
C CYS A 30 -12.85 4.89 8.54
N ILE A 31 -11.55 4.67 8.42
CA ILE A 31 -10.94 3.33 8.42
C ILE A 31 -9.81 3.25 9.46
N PRO A 32 -9.45 2.05 9.95
CA PRO A 32 -8.35 1.87 10.92
C PRO A 32 -7.01 2.42 10.43
N PHE A 33 -6.47 3.39 11.16
CA PHE A 33 -5.10 3.87 10.98
C PHE A 33 -4.14 2.92 11.70
N THR A 34 -3.57 1.97 10.96
CA THR A 34 -2.60 1.01 11.50
C THR A 34 -1.14 1.49 11.42
N GLY A 35 -0.92 2.75 11.04
CA GLY A 35 0.41 3.27 10.71
C GLY A 35 0.88 2.79 9.33
N LYS A 36 1.94 3.41 8.80
CA LYS A 36 2.51 3.05 7.50
C LYS A 36 3.53 1.93 7.67
N LYS A 37 3.25 0.78 7.05
CA LYS A 37 4.08 -0.41 7.00
C LYS A 37 5.32 -0.21 6.12
N HIS A 38 6.40 -0.88 6.52
CA HIS A 38 7.70 -0.82 5.86
C HIS A 38 7.92 -1.96 4.86
N TYR A 39 9.03 -1.91 4.14
CA TYR A 39 9.39 -2.91 3.13
C TYR A 39 9.38 -4.33 3.70
N ASN A 40 8.80 -5.28 2.96
CA ASN A 40 8.57 -6.68 3.32
C ASN A 40 7.61 -6.94 4.49
N GLU A 41 6.86 -5.95 4.95
CA GLU A 41 5.79 -6.17 5.92
C GLU A 41 4.50 -6.66 5.24
N PRO A 42 3.73 -7.55 5.89
CA PRO A 42 2.48 -8.06 5.34
C PRO A 42 1.42 -6.97 5.25
N CYS A 43 0.74 -6.86 4.12
CA CYS A 43 -0.27 -5.84 3.84
C CYS A 43 -1.50 -6.46 3.17
N THR A 44 -2.64 -5.78 3.25
CA THR A 44 -3.84 -6.13 2.44
C THR A 44 -4.08 -5.11 1.34
N THR A 45 -3.86 -3.82 1.60
CA THR A 45 -3.98 -2.73 0.63
C THR A 45 -2.74 -1.83 0.63
N SER A 46 -2.54 -1.08 -0.46
CA SER A 46 -1.41 -0.15 -0.59
C SER A 46 -1.48 1.04 0.36
N SER A 47 -2.66 1.38 0.90
CA SER A 47 -2.81 2.44 1.89
C SER A 47 -2.15 2.12 3.24
N GLU A 48 -1.94 0.83 3.52
CA GLU A 48 -1.15 0.37 4.67
C GLU A 48 0.35 0.59 4.48
N CYS A 49 0.86 0.68 3.24
CA CYS A 49 2.28 0.82 2.98
C CYS A 49 2.72 2.29 2.96
N ASP A 50 3.99 2.54 3.28
CA ASP A 50 4.57 3.89 3.22
C ASP A 50 4.77 4.38 1.77
N VAL A 51 3.71 4.93 1.18
CA VAL A 51 3.69 5.48 -0.18
C VAL A 51 4.67 6.65 -0.33
N SER A 52 4.97 7.38 0.75
CA SER A 52 5.95 8.48 0.73
C SER A 52 7.37 8.01 0.41
N ARG A 53 7.66 6.73 0.68
CA ARG A 53 8.90 6.03 0.34
C ARG A 53 8.79 5.23 -0.96
N GLY A 54 7.70 5.42 -1.70
CA GLY A 54 7.39 4.69 -2.92
C GLY A 54 7.07 3.21 -2.68
N LEU A 55 6.44 2.87 -1.56
CA LEU A 55 5.98 1.51 -1.28
C LEU A 55 4.50 1.33 -1.63
N CYS A 56 4.16 0.17 -2.19
CA CYS A 56 2.78 -0.28 -2.37
C CYS A 56 2.65 -1.76 -1.99
N CYS A 57 1.42 -2.23 -1.80
CA CYS A 57 1.16 -3.61 -1.45
C CYS A 57 1.14 -4.48 -2.70
N GLN A 58 1.99 -5.52 -2.78
CA GLN A 58 2.14 -6.35 -3.98
C GLN A 58 2.18 -7.84 -3.66
N LEU A 59 1.79 -8.68 -4.64
CA LEU A 59 1.84 -10.13 -4.49
C LEU A 59 3.27 -10.63 -4.75
N VAL A 60 3.90 -11.16 -3.71
CA VAL A 60 5.24 -11.76 -3.79
C VAL A 60 5.11 -13.27 -3.90
N ARG A 61 5.54 -13.81 -5.04
CA ARG A 61 5.67 -15.26 -5.26
C ARG A 61 7.13 -15.67 -5.10
N ARG A 62 7.39 -16.60 -4.17
CA ARG A 62 8.71 -17.22 -3.96
C ARG A 62 8.61 -18.71 -4.30
N TYR A 63 9.71 -19.28 -4.78
CA TYR A 63 9.77 -20.70 -5.13
C TYR A 63 9.38 -21.57 -3.91
N ARG A 64 8.41 -22.48 -4.10
CA ARG A 64 7.90 -23.41 -3.08
C ARG A 64 7.35 -22.78 -1.81
N GLN A 65 7.05 -21.48 -1.80
CA GLN A 65 6.39 -20.82 -0.67
C GLN A 65 5.00 -20.34 -1.08
N GLU A 66 4.10 -20.29 -0.10
CA GLU A 66 2.79 -19.70 -0.29
C GLU A 66 2.92 -18.23 -0.71
N PRO A 67 2.18 -17.77 -1.74
CA PRO A 67 2.16 -16.38 -2.15
C PRO A 67 1.76 -15.47 -0.98
N LYS A 68 2.48 -14.37 -0.80
CA LYS A 68 2.20 -13.40 0.27
C LYS A 68 2.05 -12.00 -0.30
N THR A 69 1.14 -11.22 0.27
CA THR A 69 1.01 -9.79 -0.02
C THR A 69 1.90 -9.00 0.91
N LEU A 70 2.89 -8.29 0.36
CA LEU A 70 3.90 -7.57 1.12
C LEU A 70 4.08 -6.15 0.57
N CYS A 71 4.39 -5.19 1.44
CA CYS A 71 4.81 -3.87 1.03
C CYS A 71 6.15 -3.95 0.29
N GLY A 72 6.23 -3.39 -0.90
CA GLY A 72 7.50 -3.24 -1.60
C GLY A 72 7.49 -2.09 -2.59
N TYR A 73 8.63 -1.85 -3.23
CA TYR A 73 8.81 -0.69 -4.08
C TYR A 73 7.86 -0.70 -5.26
N PHE A 74 7.23 0.44 -5.49
CA PHE A 74 6.43 0.72 -6.66
C PHE A 74 7.28 0.56 -7.91
N LYS A 75 6.76 -0.21 -8.87
CA LYS A 75 7.38 -0.42 -10.19
C LYS A 75 6.39 -0.19 -11.31
N ASP A 76 5.14 -0.56 -11.08
CA ASP A 76 4.04 -0.50 -12.02
C ASP A 76 2.73 -0.30 -11.24
N PRO A 77 1.78 0.53 -11.70
CA PRO A 77 0.47 0.67 -11.04
C PRO A 77 -0.31 -0.65 -10.94
N MET A 78 -0.17 -1.54 -11.92
CA MET A 78 -0.94 -2.79 -12.02
C MET A 78 -0.49 -3.86 -11.02
N ILE A 79 0.69 -3.71 -10.40
CA ILE A 79 1.19 -4.66 -9.40
C ILE A 79 0.75 -4.32 -7.98
N CYS A 80 0.18 -3.12 -7.77
CA CYS A 80 -0.21 -2.63 -6.47
C CYS A 80 -1.68 -2.97 -6.17
N PHE A 81 -1.95 -3.47 -4.96
CA PHE A 81 -3.30 -3.73 -4.49
C PHE A 81 -3.95 -2.47 -3.95
N GLY A 82 -5.12 -2.12 -4.48
CA GLY A 82 -5.86 -0.91 -4.11
C GLY A 82 -5.40 0.33 -4.89
N HIS A 83 -6.03 1.46 -4.58
CA HIS A 83 -5.72 2.73 -5.26
C HIS A 83 -4.33 3.22 -4.81
N VAL A 84 -3.42 3.37 -5.76
CA VAL A 84 -2.15 4.08 -5.55
C VAL A 84 -2.26 5.38 -6.33
N ALA A 85 -2.24 6.50 -5.63
CA ALA A 85 -2.18 7.80 -6.25
C ALA A 85 -0.83 7.90 -6.99
N GLU A 86 -0.81 7.60 -8.31
CA GLU A 86 0.40 7.54 -9.14
C GLU A 86 1.21 8.85 -9.07
N ASP A 87 0.52 9.97 -8.87
CA ASP A 87 1.09 11.31 -8.67
C ASP A 87 1.88 11.46 -7.36
N GLN A 88 1.61 10.63 -6.34
CA GLN A 88 2.31 10.66 -5.06
C GLN A 88 3.53 9.74 -5.01
N VAL A 89 3.70 8.84 -5.98
CA VAL A 89 4.88 7.99 -6.06
C VAL A 89 6.02 8.78 -6.71
N LYS A 90 6.87 9.39 -5.87
CA LYS A 90 8.12 9.98 -6.36
C LYS A 90 8.98 8.87 -6.99
N HIS A 91 9.18 8.93 -8.31
CA HIS A 91 10.06 8.04 -9.10
C HIS A 91 11.55 8.05 -8.69
N VAL A 92 11.91 8.65 -7.55
CA VAL A 92 13.30 8.71 -7.07
C VAL A 92 13.58 7.47 -6.24
N VAL A 93 13.72 6.33 -6.92
CA VAL A 93 14.22 5.09 -6.33
C VAL A 93 15.70 5.28 -5.99
N GLN A 94 16.01 5.67 -4.76
CA GLN A 94 17.38 5.61 -4.26
C GLN A 94 17.73 4.15 -3.98
N HIS A 95 18.37 3.50 -4.95
CA HIS A 95 18.93 2.17 -4.80
C HIS A 95 20.03 2.18 -3.73
N THR A 96 19.72 1.77 -2.50
CA THR A 96 20.74 1.48 -1.49
C THR A 96 21.52 0.23 -1.91
N LYS A 97 22.86 0.32 -1.93
CA LYS A 97 23.79 -0.77 -2.29
C LYS A 97 23.41 -2.08 -1.57
N GLY A 98 22.84 -3.04 -2.30
CA GLY A 98 22.54 -4.39 -1.79
C GLY A 98 21.36 -5.11 -2.45
N GLU A 99 20.48 -4.41 -3.17
CA GLU A 99 19.30 -5.03 -3.77
C GLU A 99 19.65 -5.77 -5.08
N LYS A 100 19.70 -7.11 -5.02
CA LYS A 100 20.01 -7.96 -6.17
C LYS A 100 18.86 -7.92 -7.17
N ARG A 101 19.13 -7.51 -8.42
CA ARG A 101 18.17 -7.52 -9.53
C ARG A 101 17.80 -8.97 -9.85
N LEU A 102 16.55 -9.36 -9.61
CA LEU A 102 15.97 -10.55 -10.22
C LEU A 102 15.61 -10.18 -11.66
N MET A 103 16.55 -10.36 -12.59
CA MET A 103 16.22 -10.43 -14.01
C MET A 103 15.62 -11.81 -14.27
N GLY A 104 14.34 -11.83 -14.62
CA GLY A 104 13.63 -13.04 -15.03
C GLY A 104 12.52 -12.62 -15.99
N TRP A 105 12.91 -12.29 -17.22
CA TRP A 105 11.98 -12.22 -18.35
C TRP A 105 11.48 -13.64 -18.62
N GLY A 106 10.29 -13.97 -18.13
CA GLY A 106 9.53 -15.16 -18.49
C GLY A 106 8.30 -14.70 -19.26
N HIS A 107 8.46 -14.51 -20.56
CA HIS A 107 7.39 -14.15 -21.49
C HIS A 107 6.66 -15.44 -21.86
N ASP A 108 5.71 -15.88 -21.02
CA ASP A 108 4.77 -16.96 -21.38
C ASP A 108 3.75 -16.39 -22.38
N ASN A 109 4.05 -16.54 -23.67
CA ASN A 109 3.08 -16.34 -24.74
C ASN A 109 2.67 -17.67 -25.36
N TYR A 110 1.37 -17.91 -25.27
CA TYR A 110 0.56 -18.92 -25.94
C TYR A 110 0.92 -19.13 -27.42
N TYR A 111 0.94 -20.39 -27.86
CA TYR A 111 0.78 -20.75 -29.27
C TYR A 111 -0.21 -21.92 -29.41
N TYR A 112 -1.25 -21.64 -30.21
CA TYR A 112 -2.29 -22.47 -30.86
C TYR A 112 -2.95 -23.62 -30.09
#